data_AF-A0A080WJI8-F1
#
_entry.id   AF-A0A080WJI8-F1
#
_cell.length_a   1.000
_cell.length_b   1.000
_cell.length_c   1.000
_cell.angle_alpha   90.00
_cell.angle_beta   90.00
_cell.angle_gamma   90.00
#
_symmetry.space_group_name_H-M   'P 1'
#
loop_
_entity.id
_entity.type
_entity.pdbx_description
1 polymer ?
#
loop_
_entity_poly.entity_id
_entity_poly.type
_entity_poly.pdbx_seq_one_letter_code
_entity_poly.pdbx_strand_id
1 'polypeptide(L)'
;MAQSLGYHRSVASKDDKPDDVRLKALLFWFIYSMDRSLSLCLGRAALLPDYDIALPYPSLSLDLSLQPWHILFHYWFDCSRITGEVYEHLYSVRGVSSSAEIRAKKVYELSYRLQDWRDQVIAIDTQEAYHKAHIQWIVPASELTYNLIATIIQRAAPPTQPPETPSGLSLQCVQAARKALQIHQQIFLSLEKADSFFFSGYITWVLLQCPFAPFMVTFCHTIAASDHDDLKLLGEVATSLQAAADVSEAAERLYRLCLVFYQVAKLYVDVQPKEPHNHPVIPKPGEAFDDYLTSLGFGPNTLTPETAESSNNTNFNDPNEPSIPAFQMPPEMMETDLSHTLGDWFLDNQYMMGLLDSDL
;
A
#
# COMPACT_ATOMS: atom_id res chain seq x y z
N MET A 1 13.72 3.72 21.36
CA MET A 1 14.65 4.83 21.69
C MET A 1 13.91 6.12 22.05
N ALA A 2 13.06 6.69 21.17
CA ALA A 2 12.33 7.93 21.45
C ALA A 2 11.41 7.88 22.70
N GLN A 3 10.71 6.76 22.93
CA GLN A 3 9.96 6.54 24.17
C GLN A 3 10.87 6.50 25.41
N SER A 4 12.00 5.79 25.34
CA SER A 4 12.99 5.70 26.41
C SER A 4 13.58 7.06 26.79
N LEU A 5 13.70 7.97 25.81
CA LEU A 5 14.13 9.36 26.03
C LEU A 5 13.00 10.30 26.50
N GLY A 6 11.76 9.81 26.64
CA GLY A 6 10.62 10.60 27.10
C GLY A 6 10.01 11.55 26.05
N TYR A 7 10.43 11.45 24.78
CA TYR A 7 10.08 12.43 23.75
C TYR A 7 8.58 12.49 23.43
N HIS A 8 7.87 11.37 23.61
CA HIS A 8 6.41 11.29 23.52
C HIS A 8 5.65 12.25 24.47
N ARG A 9 6.30 12.75 25.52
CA ARG A 9 5.71 13.69 26.49
C ARG A 9 6.32 15.08 26.42
N SER A 10 7.64 15.16 26.41
CA SER A 10 8.39 16.41 26.30
C SER A 10 9.77 16.17 25.75
N VAL A 11 10.25 17.07 24.91
CA VAL A 11 11.59 17.01 24.29
C VAL A 11 12.56 18.06 24.84
N ALA A 12 12.06 19.01 25.63
CA ALA A 12 12.86 20.15 26.10
C ALA A 12 13.80 19.74 27.25
N SER A 13 15.08 20.09 27.10
CA SER A 13 16.12 19.98 28.13
C SER A 13 16.61 21.37 28.55
N LYS A 14 17.24 21.48 29.73
CA LYS A 14 17.65 22.77 30.32
C LYS A 14 18.59 23.59 29.44
N ASP A 15 19.41 22.92 28.63
CA ASP A 15 20.44 23.55 27.80
C ASP A 15 20.03 23.67 26.31
N ASP A 16 18.82 23.25 25.96
CA ASP A 16 18.36 23.26 24.57
C ASP A 16 18.04 24.68 24.10
N LYS A 17 18.49 25.02 22.89
CA LYS A 17 18.00 26.21 22.19
C LYS A 17 16.60 25.94 21.65
N PRO A 18 15.79 26.98 21.35
CA PRO A 18 14.45 26.79 20.77
C PRO A 18 14.44 25.92 19.51
N ASP A 19 15.45 26.05 18.66
CA ASP A 19 15.58 25.23 17.45
C ASP A 19 15.86 23.76 17.76
N ASP A 20 16.63 23.46 18.81
CA ASP A 20 16.92 22.09 19.24
C ASP A 20 15.64 21.38 19.72
N VAL A 21 14.83 22.09 20.52
CA VAL A 21 13.52 21.61 20.98
C VAL A 21 12.61 21.31 19.78
N ARG A 22 12.58 22.21 18.79
CA ARG A 22 11.77 22.05 17.58
C ARG A 22 12.21 20.85 16.75
N LEU A 23 13.52 20.68 16.55
CA LEU A 23 14.08 19.55 15.79
C LEU A 23 13.81 18.21 16.48
N LYS A 24 13.93 18.13 17.82
CA LYS A 24 13.59 16.91 18.58
C LYS A 24 12.10 16.58 18.47
N ALA A 25 11.23 17.60 18.51
CA ALA A 25 9.79 17.39 18.31
C ALA A 25 9.48 16.89 16.90
N LEU A 26 10.07 17.51 15.86
CA LEU A 26 9.92 17.06 14.47
C LEU A 26 10.40 15.60 14.31
N LEU A 27 11.54 15.24 14.92
CA LEU A 27 12.06 13.88 14.88
C LEU A 27 11.09 12.88 15.53
N PHE A 28 10.52 13.22 16.70
CA PHE A 28 9.53 12.35 17.34
C PHE A 28 8.31 12.14 16.44
N TRP A 29 7.75 13.22 15.89
CA TRP A 29 6.57 13.13 15.04
C TRP A 29 6.85 12.43 13.70
N PHE A 30 8.06 12.56 13.15
CA PHE A 30 8.49 11.78 12.01
C PHE A 30 8.53 10.27 12.32
N ILE A 31 9.13 9.88 13.45
CA ILE A 31 9.14 8.48 13.91
C ILE A 31 7.71 7.97 14.11
N TYR A 32 6.84 8.80 14.69
CA TYR A 32 5.42 8.51 14.83
C TYR A 32 4.75 8.24 13.49
N SER A 33 4.97 9.08 12.48
CA SER A 33 4.41 8.89 11.14
C SER A 33 4.87 7.58 10.50
N MET A 34 6.15 7.26 10.63
CA MET A 34 6.70 6.00 10.13
C MET A 34 6.06 4.79 10.81
N ASP A 35 5.92 4.82 12.14
CA ASP A 35 5.26 3.77 12.91
C ASP A 35 3.82 3.53 12.43
N ARG A 36 3.05 4.59 12.13
CA ARG A 36 1.67 4.46 11.63
C ARG A 36 1.59 3.89 10.22
N SER A 37 2.44 4.37 9.31
CA SER A 37 2.50 3.86 7.94
C SER A 37 2.86 2.37 7.92
N LEU A 38 3.93 2.00 8.63
CA LEU A 38 4.41 0.62 8.71
C LEU A 38 3.42 -0.30 9.44
N SER A 39 2.73 0.19 10.47
CA SER A 39 1.68 -0.58 11.15
C SER A 39 0.56 -1.00 10.20
N LEU A 40 0.11 -0.08 9.35
CA LEU A 40 -0.91 -0.37 8.37
C LEU A 40 -0.40 -1.30 7.26
N CYS A 41 0.81 -1.05 6.73
CA CYS A 41 1.41 -1.85 5.67
C CYS A 41 1.71 -3.30 6.11
N LEU A 42 2.28 -3.46 7.31
CA LEU A 42 2.75 -4.74 7.83
C LEU A 42 1.71 -5.44 8.72
N GLY A 43 0.49 -4.91 8.80
CA GLY A 43 -0.59 -5.52 9.56
C GLY A 43 -0.30 -5.73 11.05
N ARG A 44 0.42 -4.80 11.67
CA ARG A 44 0.83 -4.89 13.08
C ARG A 44 0.40 -3.68 13.90
N ALA A 45 0.26 -3.88 15.21
CA ALA A 45 -0.06 -2.78 16.11
C ALA A 45 1.06 -1.75 16.18
N ALA A 46 0.68 -0.47 16.19
CA ALA A 46 1.60 0.64 16.36
C ALA A 46 2.31 0.60 17.73
N LEU A 47 3.58 0.95 17.73
CA LEU A 47 4.43 0.98 18.92
C LEU A 47 4.22 2.25 19.76
N LEU A 48 3.73 3.32 19.14
CA LEU A 48 3.49 4.62 19.75
C LEU A 48 1.99 4.89 19.91
N PRO A 49 1.36 4.44 21.02
CA PRO A 49 -0.08 4.64 21.22
C PRO A 49 -0.43 6.11 21.45
N ASP A 50 -1.48 6.60 20.79
CA ASP A 50 -1.87 8.02 20.86
C ASP A 50 -2.21 8.49 22.28
N TYR A 51 -2.76 7.62 23.12
CA TYR A 51 -3.14 7.94 24.49
C TYR A 51 -1.93 8.14 25.44
N ASP A 52 -0.71 7.80 25.01
CA ASP A 52 0.52 8.06 25.79
C ASP A 52 1.33 9.23 25.19
N ILE A 53 0.81 9.91 24.16
CA ILE A 53 1.49 11.06 23.54
C ILE A 53 0.92 12.36 24.11
N ALA A 54 1.77 13.13 24.79
CA ALA A 54 1.44 14.47 25.29
C ALA A 54 2.24 15.58 24.60
N LEU A 55 3.23 15.23 23.77
CA LEU A 55 4.01 16.20 23.02
C LEU A 55 3.11 16.93 22.00
N PRO A 56 3.06 18.27 21.96
CA PRO A 56 2.34 19.00 20.92
C PRO A 56 3.08 18.97 19.59
N TYR A 57 2.40 19.38 18.51
CA TYR A 57 3.08 19.68 17.26
C TYR A 57 4.11 20.81 17.44
N PRO A 58 5.27 20.73 16.77
CA PRO A 58 6.31 21.75 16.86
C PRO A 58 5.78 23.11 16.39
N SER A 59 6.29 24.20 16.96
CA SER A 59 5.95 25.54 16.46
C SER A 59 6.54 25.78 15.06
N LEU A 60 5.88 26.65 14.29
CA LEU A 60 6.41 27.07 13.00
C LEU A 60 7.73 27.84 13.17
N SER A 61 8.60 27.76 12.16
CA SER A 61 9.84 28.54 12.14
C SER A 61 9.54 30.03 12.04
N LEU A 62 10.42 30.87 12.60
CA LEU A 62 10.41 32.31 12.33
C LEU A 62 10.88 32.62 10.89
N ASP A 63 11.60 31.68 10.27
CA ASP A 63 11.97 31.76 8.86
C ASP A 63 10.77 31.42 7.97
N LEU A 64 10.25 32.44 7.27
CA LEU A 64 9.08 32.33 6.40
C LEU A 64 9.29 31.32 5.27
N SER A 65 10.51 31.13 4.77
CA SER A 65 10.81 30.16 3.70
C SER A 65 10.85 28.72 4.21
N LEU A 66 10.94 28.50 5.52
CA LEU A 66 10.81 27.18 6.16
C LEU A 66 9.37 26.86 6.59
N GLN A 67 8.51 27.85 6.79
CA GLN A 67 7.15 27.61 7.27
C GLN A 67 6.34 26.65 6.39
N PRO A 68 6.39 26.71 5.04
CA PRO A 68 5.66 25.77 4.20
C PRO A 68 6.01 24.30 4.49
N TRP A 69 7.28 24.00 4.77
CA TRP A 69 7.72 22.66 5.15
C TRP A 69 7.18 22.22 6.51
N HIS A 70 7.15 23.11 7.50
CA HIS A 70 6.59 22.77 8.81
C HIS A 70 5.08 22.56 8.75
N ILE A 71 4.37 23.37 7.97
CA ILE A 71 2.93 23.19 7.71
C ILE A 71 2.71 21.84 7.01
N LEU A 72 3.55 21.50 6.04
CA LEU A 72 3.51 20.20 5.38
C LEU A 72 3.76 19.05 6.36
N PHE A 73 4.73 19.16 7.27
CA PHE A 73 4.94 18.11 8.26
C PHE A 73 3.72 17.92 9.17
N HIS A 74 3.09 19.00 9.63
CA HIS A 74 1.85 18.89 10.42
C HIS A 74 0.72 18.22 9.62
N TYR A 75 0.57 18.62 8.36
CA TYR A 75 -0.36 17.99 7.44
C TYR A 75 -0.12 16.48 7.31
N TRP A 76 1.13 16.04 7.21
CA TRP A 76 1.49 14.61 7.19
C TRP A 76 1.26 13.92 8.54
N PHE A 77 1.51 14.60 9.66
CA PHE A 77 1.24 14.05 10.99
C PHE A 77 -0.25 13.78 11.17
N ASP A 78 -1.12 14.68 10.72
CA ASP A 78 -2.57 14.47 10.74
C ASP A 78 -2.99 13.29 9.87
N CYS A 79 -2.42 13.13 8.67
CA CYS A 79 -2.61 11.93 7.84
C CYS A 79 -2.20 10.65 8.57
N SER A 80 -1.08 10.70 9.28
CA SER A 80 -0.54 9.54 10.01
C SER A 80 -1.45 9.12 11.15
N ARG A 81 -2.08 10.08 11.85
CA ARG A 81 -3.11 9.78 12.85
C ARG A 81 -4.31 9.08 12.24
N ILE A 82 -4.82 9.59 11.11
CA ILE A 82 -5.91 8.94 10.36
C ILE A 82 -5.51 7.50 9.99
N THR A 83 -4.31 7.31 9.44
CA THR A 83 -3.76 6.00 9.07
C THR A 83 -3.69 5.03 10.26
N GLY A 84 -3.26 5.51 11.43
CA GLY A 84 -3.26 4.73 12.67
C GLY A 84 -4.66 4.28 13.09
N GLU A 85 -5.64 5.17 13.00
CA GLU A 85 -7.04 4.86 13.34
C GLU A 85 -7.71 3.93 12.32
N VAL A 86 -7.33 4.02 11.04
CA VAL A 86 -7.73 3.05 10.00
C VAL A 86 -7.29 1.65 10.41
N TYR A 87 -6.02 1.46 10.77
CA TYR A 87 -5.55 0.17 11.25
C TYR A 87 -6.30 -0.25 12.53
N GLU A 88 -6.32 0.60 13.56
CA GLU A 88 -6.92 0.26 14.86
C GLU A 88 -8.39 -0.14 14.75
N HIS A 89 -9.20 0.59 13.98
CA HIS A 89 -10.64 0.41 13.97
C HIS A 89 -11.16 -0.51 12.87
N LEU A 90 -10.40 -0.74 11.80
CA LEU A 90 -10.85 -1.55 10.66
C LEU A 90 -10.08 -2.87 10.50
N TYR A 91 -8.79 -2.89 10.84
CA TYR A 91 -7.90 -4.01 10.50
C TYR A 91 -7.25 -4.72 11.69
N SER A 92 -7.21 -4.08 12.86
CA SER A 92 -6.82 -4.76 14.09
C SER A 92 -7.77 -5.92 14.39
N VAL A 93 -7.35 -6.86 15.23
CA VAL A 93 -8.21 -7.96 15.72
C VAL A 93 -9.56 -7.44 16.21
N ARG A 94 -9.55 -6.31 16.93
CA ARG A 94 -10.78 -5.66 17.43
C ARG A 94 -11.61 -5.06 16.30
N GLY A 95 -10.96 -4.44 15.30
CA GLY A 95 -11.62 -3.86 14.15
C GLY A 95 -12.32 -4.90 13.28
N VAL A 96 -11.62 -5.98 12.94
CA VAL A 96 -12.17 -7.09 12.14
C VAL A 96 -13.30 -7.81 12.89
N SER A 97 -13.17 -7.98 14.21
CA SER A 97 -14.20 -8.61 15.06
C SER A 97 -15.43 -7.72 15.33
N SER A 98 -15.44 -6.46 14.87
CA SER A 98 -16.58 -5.56 15.08
C SER A 98 -17.79 -5.94 14.23
N SER A 99 -18.99 -5.52 14.65
CA SER A 99 -20.21 -5.74 13.86
C SER A 99 -20.17 -4.94 12.55
N ALA A 100 -20.96 -5.36 11.56
CA ALA A 100 -21.06 -4.67 10.28
C ALA A 100 -21.48 -3.20 10.45
N GLU A 101 -22.40 -2.91 11.37
CA GLU A 101 -22.88 -1.56 11.65
C GLU A 101 -21.77 -0.66 12.22
N ILE A 102 -20.99 -1.18 13.17
CA ILE A 102 -19.86 -0.45 13.78
C ILE A 102 -18.80 -0.17 12.71
N ARG A 103 -18.47 -1.18 11.90
CA ARG A 103 -17.49 -1.05 10.82
C ARG A 103 -17.94 -0.07 9.75
N ALA A 104 -19.21 -0.10 9.31
CA ALA A 104 -19.76 0.87 8.38
C ALA A 104 -19.67 2.31 8.92
N LYS A 105 -20.00 2.51 10.20
CA LYS A 105 -19.87 3.82 10.86
C LYS A 105 -18.41 4.30 10.85
N LYS A 106 -17.45 3.41 11.14
CA LYS A 106 -16.03 3.76 11.14
C LYS A 106 -15.49 4.07 9.76
N VAL A 107 -15.89 3.32 8.74
CA VAL A 107 -15.58 3.61 7.34
C VAL A 107 -16.06 5.01 6.94
N TYR A 108 -17.30 5.37 7.32
CA TYR A 108 -17.84 6.70 7.05
C TYR A 108 -17.06 7.82 7.77
N GLU A 109 -16.84 7.67 9.09
CA GLU A 109 -16.10 8.66 9.91
C GLU A 109 -14.68 8.91 9.38
N LEU A 110 -13.96 7.83 9.06
CA LEU A 110 -12.58 7.91 8.57
C LEU A 110 -12.52 8.44 7.13
N SER A 111 -13.46 8.08 6.26
CA SER A 111 -13.55 8.62 4.90
C SER A 111 -13.76 10.13 4.91
N TYR A 112 -14.66 10.61 5.78
CA TYR A 112 -14.92 12.06 5.92
C TYR A 112 -13.67 12.80 6.39
N ARG A 113 -12.98 12.29 7.41
CA ARG A 113 -11.75 12.92 7.91
C ARG A 113 -10.62 12.89 6.89
N LEU A 114 -10.49 11.81 6.13
CA LEU A 114 -9.50 11.70 5.06
C LEU A 114 -9.78 12.70 3.94
N GLN A 115 -11.05 12.92 3.61
CA GLN A 115 -11.45 13.94 2.63
C GLN A 115 -11.16 15.36 3.15
N ASP A 116 -11.52 15.67 4.39
CA ASP A 116 -11.19 16.96 5.01
C ASP A 116 -9.69 17.22 5.02
N TRP A 117 -8.89 16.21 5.39
CA TRP A 117 -7.44 16.26 5.30
C TRP A 117 -6.97 16.52 3.86
N ARG A 118 -7.48 15.82 2.86
CA ARG A 118 -7.11 16.06 1.45
C ARG A 118 -7.36 17.51 1.04
N ASP A 119 -8.52 18.05 1.38
CA ASP A 119 -8.93 19.40 0.94
C ASP A 119 -8.07 20.51 1.57
N GLN A 120 -7.46 20.26 2.74
CA GLN A 120 -6.51 21.19 3.37
C GLN A 120 -5.20 21.38 2.58
N VAL A 121 -4.81 20.45 1.69
CA VAL A 121 -3.56 20.58 0.91
C VAL A 121 -3.55 21.82 0.02
N ILE A 122 -4.74 22.21 -0.48
CA ILE A 122 -4.92 23.36 -1.37
C ILE A 122 -4.60 24.68 -0.65
N ALA A 123 -4.64 24.69 0.69
CA ALA A 123 -4.35 25.87 1.49
C ALA A 123 -2.85 26.11 1.76
N ILE A 124 -1.96 25.21 1.32
CA ILE A 124 -0.52 25.31 1.60
C ILE A 124 0.16 26.16 0.51
N ASP A 125 0.54 27.40 0.85
CA ASP A 125 1.33 28.26 -0.03
C ASP A 125 2.80 27.82 -0.05
N THR A 126 3.30 27.53 -1.25
CA THR A 126 4.67 27.04 -1.50
C THR A 126 5.54 28.03 -2.27
N GLN A 127 5.05 29.24 -2.58
CA GLN A 127 5.71 30.15 -3.52
C GLN A 127 7.12 30.57 -3.08
N GLU A 128 7.28 30.85 -1.78
CA GLU A 128 8.51 31.34 -1.16
C GLU A 128 9.25 30.25 -0.36
N ALA A 129 8.87 28.98 -0.55
CA ALA A 129 9.47 27.86 0.17
C ALA A 129 10.90 27.59 -0.30
N TYR A 130 11.80 27.28 0.64
CA TYR A 130 13.07 26.66 0.27
C TYR A 130 12.83 25.36 -0.50
N HIS A 131 13.69 25.05 -1.46
CA HIS A 131 13.56 23.85 -2.29
C HIS A 131 12.17 23.73 -2.94
N LYS A 132 11.58 24.86 -3.39
CA LYS A 132 10.24 24.97 -4.00
C LYS A 132 9.86 23.80 -4.92
N ALA A 133 10.76 23.38 -5.81
CA ALA A 133 10.51 22.26 -6.72
C ALA A 133 10.14 20.95 -5.98
N HIS A 134 10.72 20.69 -4.81
CA HIS A 134 10.42 19.51 -3.99
C HIS A 134 9.06 19.62 -3.33
N ILE A 135 8.76 20.76 -2.69
CA ILE A 135 7.49 20.92 -1.97
C ILE A 135 6.29 21.01 -2.92
N GLN A 136 6.49 21.45 -4.18
CA GLN A 136 5.43 21.50 -5.19
C GLN A 136 4.88 20.10 -5.57
N TRP A 137 5.64 19.03 -5.30
CA TRP A 137 5.16 17.65 -5.43
C TRP A 137 4.15 17.24 -4.37
N ILE A 138 3.86 18.10 -3.38
CA ILE A 138 2.88 17.82 -2.34
C ILE A 138 1.50 17.48 -2.89
N VAL A 139 0.96 18.28 -3.81
CA VAL A 139 -0.41 18.08 -4.30
C VAL A 139 -0.57 16.70 -4.96
N PRO A 140 0.24 16.31 -5.96
CA PRO A 140 0.13 14.97 -6.53
C PRO A 140 0.41 13.85 -5.50
N ALA A 141 1.33 14.05 -4.56
CA ALA A 141 1.62 13.07 -3.51
C ALA A 141 0.44 12.91 -2.51
N SER A 142 -0.22 14.00 -2.13
CA SER A 142 -1.41 14.00 -1.28
C SER A 142 -2.60 13.37 -1.98
N GLU A 143 -2.79 13.63 -3.28
CA GLU A 143 -3.83 12.97 -4.08
C GLU A 143 -3.59 11.46 -4.17
N LEU A 144 -2.36 11.03 -4.38
CA LEU A 144 -2.01 9.61 -4.36
C LEU A 144 -2.33 9.02 -2.99
N THR A 145 -1.81 9.63 -1.91
CA THR A 145 -2.00 9.14 -0.54
C THR A 145 -3.47 9.06 -0.15
N TYR A 146 -4.26 10.07 -0.51
CA TYR A 146 -5.71 10.07 -0.32
C TYR A 146 -6.34 8.82 -0.95
N ASN A 147 -6.05 8.54 -2.23
CA ASN A 147 -6.65 7.41 -2.91
C ASN A 147 -6.16 6.06 -2.36
N LEU A 148 -4.89 5.97 -1.94
CA LEU A 148 -4.35 4.78 -1.26
C LEU A 148 -5.11 4.47 0.03
N ILE A 149 -5.23 5.45 0.92
CA ILE A 149 -5.92 5.26 2.20
C ILE A 149 -7.42 5.08 1.97
N ALA A 150 -8.02 5.79 1.00
CA ALA A 150 -9.43 5.62 0.66
C ALA A 150 -9.74 4.20 0.15
N THR A 151 -8.87 3.61 -0.69
CA THR A 151 -9.00 2.21 -1.09
C THR A 151 -9.07 1.28 0.11
N ILE A 152 -8.17 1.46 1.07
CA ILE A 152 -8.09 0.65 2.28
C ILE A 152 -9.33 0.85 3.16
N ILE A 153 -9.72 2.10 3.43
CA ILE A 153 -10.94 2.38 4.21
C ILE A 153 -12.16 1.73 3.56
N GLN A 154 -12.35 1.93 2.24
CA GLN A 154 -13.51 1.42 1.52
C GLN A 154 -13.49 -0.11 1.37
N ARG A 155 -12.31 -0.73 1.37
CA ARG A 155 -12.17 -2.20 1.35
C ARG A 155 -12.72 -2.86 2.61
N ALA A 156 -12.67 -2.14 3.74
CA ALA A 156 -13.25 -2.60 5.00
C ALA A 156 -14.77 -2.37 5.10
N ALA A 157 -15.40 -1.71 4.11
CA ALA A 157 -16.85 -1.52 4.11
C ALA A 157 -17.57 -2.89 4.13
N PRO A 158 -18.66 -3.04 4.92
CA PRO A 158 -19.47 -4.24 4.85
C PRO A 158 -20.04 -4.46 3.43
N PRO A 159 -20.17 -5.71 2.97
CA PRO A 159 -20.77 -6.00 1.68
C PRO A 159 -22.20 -5.47 1.57
N THR A 160 -22.55 -4.95 0.41
CA THR A 160 -23.93 -4.55 0.09
C THR A 160 -24.71 -5.71 -0.53
N GLN A 161 -26.03 -5.72 -0.31
CA GLN A 161 -26.94 -6.67 -0.93
C GLN A 161 -28.05 -5.90 -1.66
N PRO A 162 -28.12 -5.97 -3.00
CA PRO A 162 -27.23 -6.71 -3.91
C PRO A 162 -25.81 -6.08 -4.00
N PRO A 163 -24.80 -6.85 -4.46
CA PRO A 163 -23.45 -6.32 -4.69
C PRO A 163 -23.42 -5.18 -5.71
N GLU A 164 -22.62 -4.15 -5.45
CA GLU A 164 -22.43 -3.02 -6.38
C GLU A 164 -21.54 -3.36 -7.58
N THR A 165 -20.61 -4.28 -7.41
CA THR A 165 -19.70 -4.74 -8.48
C THR A 165 -19.68 -6.27 -8.54
N PRO A 166 -19.31 -6.87 -9.69
CA PRO A 166 -19.18 -8.33 -9.81
C PRO A 166 -18.20 -8.97 -8.81
N SER A 167 -17.21 -8.20 -8.36
CA SER A 167 -16.23 -8.65 -7.36
C SER A 167 -16.74 -8.65 -5.92
N GLY A 168 -17.94 -8.12 -5.65
CA GLY A 168 -18.45 -7.92 -4.30
C GLY A 168 -17.84 -6.71 -3.57
N LEU A 169 -16.84 -6.05 -4.16
CA LEU A 169 -16.25 -4.81 -3.66
C LEU A 169 -17.20 -3.63 -3.92
N SER A 170 -17.17 -2.63 -3.03
CA SER A 170 -17.92 -1.40 -3.25
C SER A 170 -17.36 -0.63 -4.46
N LEU A 171 -18.24 0.09 -5.16
CA LEU A 171 -17.85 0.91 -6.30
C LEU A 171 -16.81 1.96 -5.89
N GLN A 172 -16.96 2.53 -4.70
CA GLN A 172 -16.02 3.51 -4.14
C GLN A 172 -14.62 2.93 -3.92
N CYS A 173 -14.52 1.68 -3.45
CA CYS A 173 -13.23 1.00 -3.29
C CYS A 173 -12.50 0.83 -4.63
N VAL A 174 -13.23 0.34 -5.64
CA VAL A 174 -12.68 0.14 -7.00
C VAL A 174 -12.26 1.48 -7.63
N GLN A 175 -13.08 2.52 -7.50
CA GLN A 175 -12.77 3.85 -8.03
C GLN A 175 -11.53 4.47 -7.37
N ALA A 176 -11.42 4.38 -6.04
CA ALA A 176 -10.24 4.85 -5.32
C ALA A 176 -8.98 4.09 -5.76
N ALA A 177 -9.07 2.76 -5.90
CA ALA A 177 -7.94 1.93 -6.31
C ALA A 177 -7.44 2.28 -7.72
N ARG A 178 -8.36 2.38 -8.69
CA ARG A 178 -8.05 2.84 -10.06
C ARG A 178 -7.37 4.20 -10.04
N LYS A 179 -7.92 5.14 -9.27
CA LYS A 179 -7.39 6.50 -9.21
C LYS A 179 -5.99 6.53 -8.61
N ALA A 180 -5.73 5.75 -7.56
CA ALA A 180 -4.40 5.60 -6.98
C ALA A 180 -3.39 5.08 -8.02
N LEU A 181 -3.71 3.99 -8.73
CA LEU A 181 -2.83 3.41 -9.75
C LEU A 181 -2.58 4.38 -10.92
N GLN A 182 -3.60 5.11 -11.36
CA GLN A 182 -3.46 6.12 -12.41
C GLN A 182 -2.54 7.28 -12.00
N ILE A 183 -2.70 7.79 -10.77
CA ILE A 183 -1.85 8.86 -10.25
C ILE A 183 -0.41 8.34 -10.06
N HIS A 184 -0.26 7.13 -9.50
CA HIS A 184 1.03 6.46 -9.36
C HIS A 184 1.76 6.40 -10.71
N GLN A 185 1.09 5.90 -11.75
CA GLN A 185 1.67 5.80 -13.08
C GLN A 185 2.08 7.16 -13.66
N GLN A 186 1.26 8.20 -13.46
CA GLN A 186 1.57 9.55 -13.90
C GLN A 186 2.80 10.13 -13.19
N ILE A 187 2.89 9.96 -11.87
CA ILE A 187 4.03 10.44 -11.07
C ILE A 187 5.29 9.66 -11.46
N PHE A 188 5.20 8.33 -11.50
CA PHE A 188 6.31 7.44 -11.80
C PHE A 188 6.96 7.79 -13.14
N LEU A 189 6.18 7.84 -14.22
CA LEU A 189 6.67 8.15 -15.56
C LEU A 189 7.21 9.58 -15.69
N SER A 190 6.70 10.51 -14.88
CA SER A 190 7.19 11.89 -14.84
C SER A 190 8.56 11.96 -14.17
N LEU A 191 8.71 11.31 -13.02
CA LEU A 191 9.95 11.31 -12.23
C LEU A 191 11.07 10.51 -12.89
N GLU A 192 10.75 9.32 -13.43
CA GLU A 192 11.71 8.46 -14.15
C GLU A 192 12.45 9.22 -15.25
N LYS A 193 11.74 10.11 -15.96
CA LYS A 193 12.30 10.89 -17.07
C LYS A 193 12.95 12.20 -16.63
N ALA A 194 12.58 12.71 -15.46
CA ALA A 194 12.95 14.05 -15.04
C ALA A 194 14.26 14.06 -14.24
N ASP A 195 14.34 13.24 -13.18
CA ASP A 195 15.42 13.34 -12.21
C ASP A 195 15.59 12.05 -11.39
N SER A 196 16.78 11.47 -11.44
CA SER A 196 17.10 10.21 -10.76
C SER A 196 17.02 10.28 -9.24
N PHE A 197 17.31 11.44 -8.63
CA PHE A 197 17.25 11.61 -7.18
C PHE A 197 15.80 11.62 -6.70
N PHE A 198 14.93 12.39 -7.36
CA PHE A 198 13.50 12.37 -7.05
C PHE A 198 12.85 11.02 -7.36
N PHE A 199 13.27 10.36 -8.43
CA PHE A 199 12.79 9.02 -8.77
C PHE A 199 13.15 8.00 -7.68
N SER A 200 14.42 7.90 -7.30
CA SER A 200 14.86 7.01 -6.20
C SER A 200 14.19 7.34 -4.86
N GLY A 201 14.01 8.64 -4.58
CA GLY A 201 13.24 9.10 -3.43
C GLY A 201 11.78 8.64 -3.46
N TYR A 202 11.11 8.72 -4.61
CA TYR A 202 9.75 8.25 -4.79
C TYR A 202 9.62 6.73 -4.59
N ILE A 203 10.56 5.95 -5.12
CA ILE A 203 10.58 4.50 -4.90
C ILE A 203 10.65 4.21 -3.39
N THR A 204 11.62 4.81 -2.70
CA THR A 204 11.89 4.51 -1.29
C THR A 204 10.78 5.00 -0.35
N TRP A 205 10.30 6.22 -0.55
CA TRP A 205 9.39 6.88 0.39
C TRP A 205 7.91 6.69 0.05
N VAL A 206 7.58 6.33 -1.19
CA VAL A 206 6.18 6.20 -1.61
C VAL A 206 5.89 4.79 -2.09
N LEU A 207 6.64 4.25 -3.07
CA LEU A 207 6.32 2.95 -3.65
C LEU A 207 6.43 1.82 -2.61
N LEU A 208 7.55 1.75 -1.87
CA LEU A 208 7.78 0.68 -0.90
C LEU A 208 6.94 0.83 0.38
N GLN A 209 6.45 2.03 0.65
CA GLN A 209 5.56 2.31 1.78
C GLN A 209 4.08 2.35 1.35
N CYS A 210 3.80 2.09 0.08
CA CYS A 210 2.46 2.03 -0.46
C CYS A 210 1.86 0.65 -0.18
N PRO A 211 0.68 0.58 0.45
CA PRO A 211 -0.01 -0.69 0.60
C PRO A 211 -0.31 -1.27 -0.79
N PHE A 212 -0.01 -2.55 -1.02
CA PHE A 212 -0.29 -3.27 -2.27
C PHE A 212 -1.81 -3.38 -2.60
N ALA A 213 -2.66 -2.84 -1.73
CA ALA A 213 -4.11 -2.91 -1.78
C ALA A 213 -4.75 -2.38 -3.09
N PRO A 214 -4.38 -1.23 -3.68
CA PRO A 214 -4.98 -0.76 -4.92
C PRO A 214 -4.78 -1.71 -6.09
N PHE A 215 -3.56 -2.27 -6.23
CA PHE A 215 -3.25 -3.23 -7.28
C PHE A 215 -4.12 -4.48 -7.12
N MET A 216 -4.24 -5.00 -5.90
CA MET A 216 -5.10 -6.15 -5.59
C MET A 216 -6.59 -5.88 -5.81
N VAL A 217 -7.09 -4.72 -5.40
CA VAL A 217 -8.50 -4.34 -5.61
C VAL A 217 -8.81 -4.27 -7.10
N THR A 218 -7.95 -3.62 -7.90
CA THR A 218 -8.12 -3.55 -9.35
C THR A 218 -7.98 -4.94 -10.00
N PHE A 219 -7.05 -5.79 -9.54
CA PHE A 219 -6.93 -7.19 -9.96
C PHE A 219 -8.21 -7.99 -9.72
N CYS A 220 -8.73 -7.99 -8.49
CA CYS A 220 -9.96 -8.70 -8.12
C CYS A 220 -11.17 -8.21 -8.94
N HIS A 221 -11.26 -6.89 -9.18
CA HIS A 221 -12.31 -6.34 -10.03
C HIS A 221 -12.15 -6.80 -11.49
N THR A 222 -10.93 -6.75 -12.02
CA THR A 222 -10.60 -7.15 -13.41
C THR A 222 -11.05 -8.57 -13.70
N ILE A 223 -10.68 -9.54 -12.84
CA ILE A 223 -10.99 -10.96 -13.07
C ILE A 223 -12.49 -11.27 -12.90
N ALA A 224 -13.19 -10.55 -12.03
CA ALA A 224 -14.60 -10.76 -11.77
C ALA A 224 -15.49 -10.10 -12.84
N ALA A 225 -15.11 -8.92 -13.31
CA ALA A 225 -15.89 -8.13 -14.28
C ALA A 225 -15.44 -8.32 -15.73
N SER A 226 -14.30 -8.99 -15.98
CA SER A 226 -13.63 -9.00 -17.28
C SER A 226 -13.36 -7.60 -17.83
N ASP A 227 -12.97 -6.67 -16.95
CA ASP A 227 -12.79 -5.26 -17.27
C ASP A 227 -11.46 -5.05 -18.02
N HIS A 228 -11.54 -4.75 -19.32
CA HIS A 228 -10.36 -4.55 -20.16
C HIS A 228 -9.59 -3.25 -19.85
N ASP A 229 -10.26 -2.22 -19.32
CA ASP A 229 -9.61 -0.96 -18.98
C ASP A 229 -8.76 -1.14 -17.72
N ASP A 230 -9.27 -1.88 -16.72
CA ASP A 230 -8.50 -2.27 -15.55
C ASP A 230 -7.35 -3.21 -15.90
N LEU A 231 -7.58 -4.19 -16.78
CA LEU A 231 -6.51 -5.06 -17.27
C LEU A 231 -5.37 -4.25 -17.91
N LYS A 232 -5.72 -3.25 -18.73
CA LYS A 232 -4.75 -2.35 -19.34
C LYS A 232 -3.97 -1.57 -18.27
N LEU A 233 -4.67 -1.00 -17.28
CA LEU A 233 -4.05 -0.25 -16.19
C LEU A 233 -3.08 -1.10 -15.37
N LEU A 234 -3.46 -2.34 -15.01
CA LEU A 234 -2.58 -3.28 -14.31
C LEU A 234 -1.32 -3.58 -15.13
N GLY A 235 -1.44 -3.77 -16.44
CA GLY A 235 -0.31 -4.01 -17.32
C GLY A 235 0.63 -2.80 -17.45
N GLU A 236 0.07 -1.60 -17.56
CA GLU A 236 0.84 -0.35 -17.62
C GLU A 236 1.65 -0.12 -16.35
N VAL A 237 1.04 -0.33 -15.17
CA VAL A 237 1.71 -0.20 -13.87
C VAL A 237 2.75 -1.31 -13.68
N ALA A 238 2.38 -2.57 -13.91
CA ALA A 238 3.31 -3.68 -13.74
C ALA A 238 4.55 -3.55 -14.63
N THR A 239 4.38 -3.07 -15.88
CA THR A 239 5.50 -2.91 -16.81
C THR A 239 6.39 -1.73 -16.44
N SER A 240 5.83 -0.59 -16.01
CA SER A 240 6.63 0.59 -15.65
C SER A 240 7.52 0.34 -14.43
N LEU A 241 7.07 -0.48 -13.48
CA LEU A 241 7.83 -0.84 -12.28
C LEU A 241 9.18 -1.52 -12.58
N GLN A 242 9.39 -2.05 -13.81
CA GLN A 242 10.69 -2.57 -14.21
C GLN A 242 11.80 -1.53 -14.04
N ALA A 243 11.52 -0.25 -14.30
CA ALA A 243 12.49 0.83 -14.15
C ALA A 243 12.91 1.09 -12.68
N ALA A 244 12.12 0.60 -11.71
CA ALA A 244 12.44 0.69 -10.29
C ALA A 244 13.27 -0.50 -9.79
N ALA A 245 13.40 -1.58 -10.56
CA ALA A 245 14.05 -2.81 -10.11
C ALA A 245 15.52 -2.61 -9.73
N ASP A 246 16.23 -1.70 -10.41
CA ASP A 246 17.64 -1.39 -10.10
C ASP A 246 17.82 -0.49 -8.87
N VAL A 247 16.72 0.01 -8.26
CA VAL A 247 16.78 0.92 -7.11
C VAL A 247 16.90 0.16 -5.79
N SER A 248 16.18 -0.96 -5.63
CA SER A 248 16.27 -1.83 -4.45
C SER A 248 15.73 -3.24 -4.75
N GLU A 249 16.13 -4.23 -3.97
CA GLU A 249 15.62 -5.60 -4.12
C GLU A 249 14.12 -5.66 -3.82
N ALA A 250 13.66 -4.89 -2.83
CA ALA A 250 12.22 -4.74 -2.56
C ALA A 250 11.43 -4.20 -3.76
N ALA A 251 11.98 -3.23 -4.50
CA ALA A 251 11.32 -2.67 -5.68
C ALA A 251 11.28 -3.70 -6.84
N GLU A 252 12.36 -4.47 -7.02
CA GLU A 252 12.38 -5.57 -7.98
C GLU A 252 11.34 -6.66 -7.63
N ARG A 253 11.23 -7.04 -6.36
CA ARG A 253 10.23 -8.02 -5.89
C ARG A 253 8.81 -7.53 -6.16
N LEU A 254 8.52 -6.27 -5.84
CA LEU A 254 7.22 -5.65 -6.11
C LEU A 254 6.89 -5.64 -7.61
N TYR A 255 7.86 -5.29 -8.46
CA TYR A 255 7.73 -5.38 -9.92
C TYR A 255 7.32 -6.78 -10.37
N ARG A 256 8.06 -7.81 -9.94
CA ARG A 256 7.81 -9.21 -10.30
C ARG A 256 6.41 -9.66 -9.86
N LEU A 257 6.01 -9.27 -8.64
CA LEU A 257 4.70 -9.59 -8.09
C LEU A 257 3.57 -8.95 -8.93
N CYS A 258 3.64 -7.65 -9.21
CA CYS A 258 2.68 -6.96 -10.07
C CYS A 258 2.57 -7.60 -11.46
N LEU A 259 3.71 -7.98 -12.06
CA LEU A 259 3.74 -8.60 -13.38
C LEU A 259 3.02 -9.95 -13.39
N VAL A 260 3.20 -10.74 -12.34
CA VAL A 260 2.54 -12.04 -12.18
C VAL A 260 1.03 -11.87 -12.07
N PHE A 261 0.55 -11.00 -11.19
CA PHE A 261 -0.88 -10.74 -11.06
C PHE A 261 -1.49 -10.21 -12.36
N TYR A 262 -0.78 -9.34 -13.08
CA TYR A 262 -1.22 -8.89 -14.40
C TYR A 262 -1.34 -10.06 -15.40
N GLN A 263 -0.36 -10.97 -15.46
CA GLN A 263 -0.42 -12.14 -16.35
C GLN A 263 -1.59 -13.06 -16.00
N VAL A 264 -1.85 -13.29 -14.72
CA VAL A 264 -3.02 -14.06 -14.26
C VAL A 264 -4.30 -13.36 -14.69
N ALA A 265 -4.44 -12.04 -14.44
CA ALA A 265 -5.63 -11.30 -14.84
C ALA A 265 -5.87 -11.39 -16.35
N LYS A 266 -4.81 -11.27 -17.15
CA LYS A 266 -4.88 -11.39 -18.61
C LYS A 266 -5.47 -12.73 -19.05
N LEU A 267 -4.99 -13.84 -18.46
CA LEU A 267 -5.53 -15.17 -18.75
C LEU A 267 -7.02 -15.28 -18.41
N TYR A 268 -7.45 -14.73 -17.27
CA TYR A 268 -8.86 -14.73 -16.87
C TYR A 268 -9.75 -13.96 -17.83
N VAL A 269 -9.31 -12.77 -18.25
CA VAL A 269 -10.06 -11.95 -19.20
C VAL A 269 -10.08 -12.57 -20.60
N ASP A 270 -8.98 -13.19 -21.03
CA ASP A 270 -8.88 -13.84 -22.35
C ASP A 270 -9.71 -15.14 -22.44
N VAL A 271 -9.93 -15.84 -21.33
CA VAL A 271 -10.65 -17.13 -21.27
C VAL A 271 -12.18 -16.96 -21.10
N GLN A 272 -12.67 -15.81 -20.63
CA GLN A 272 -14.10 -15.56 -20.47
C GLN A 272 -14.85 -15.62 -21.83
N PRO A 273 -15.79 -16.57 -22.03
CA PRO A 273 -16.49 -16.73 -23.30
C PRO A 273 -17.38 -15.53 -23.62
N LYS A 274 -17.36 -15.08 -24.89
CA LYS A 274 -18.10 -13.90 -25.36
C LYS A 274 -19.63 -14.01 -25.42
N GLU A 275 -20.27 -15.12 -25.00
CA GLU A 275 -21.75 -15.26 -25.03
C GLU A 275 -22.30 -16.19 -23.94
N PRO A 276 -23.56 -15.97 -23.48
CA PRO A 276 -24.18 -16.80 -22.46
C PRO A 276 -24.83 -18.03 -23.10
N HIS A 277 -24.20 -19.20 -23.04
CA HIS A 277 -24.92 -20.48 -22.89
C HIS A 277 -23.99 -21.68 -22.59
N ASN A 278 -24.32 -22.34 -21.48
CA ASN A 278 -24.03 -23.73 -21.08
C ASN A 278 -22.57 -24.26 -21.10
N HIS A 279 -22.10 -24.53 -19.86
CA HIS A 279 -20.96 -25.36 -19.41
C HIS A 279 -19.59 -24.67 -19.23
N PRO A 280 -18.68 -25.27 -18.43
CA PRO A 280 -18.76 -25.71 -17.04
C PRO A 280 -18.08 -24.69 -16.10
N VAL A 281 -18.38 -24.75 -14.80
CA VAL A 281 -17.73 -23.90 -13.78
C VAL A 281 -16.21 -24.11 -13.82
N ILE A 282 -15.46 -23.08 -14.20
CA ILE A 282 -13.99 -23.08 -14.18
C ILE A 282 -13.55 -23.08 -12.70
N PRO A 283 -12.69 -24.02 -12.25
CA PRO A 283 -12.18 -24.03 -10.88
C PRO A 283 -11.35 -22.77 -10.60
N LYS A 284 -11.66 -22.08 -9.51
CA LYS A 284 -10.93 -20.89 -9.04
C LYS A 284 -9.61 -21.32 -8.37
N PRO A 285 -8.52 -20.54 -8.46
CA PRO A 285 -7.21 -20.96 -8.00
C PRO A 285 -7.11 -20.78 -6.49
N GLY A 286 -6.97 -21.88 -5.77
CA GLY A 286 -6.48 -21.88 -4.38
C GLY A 286 -5.04 -22.38 -4.33
N GLU A 287 -4.79 -23.60 -4.83
CA GLU A 287 -3.53 -24.30 -4.57
C GLU A 287 -2.42 -24.03 -5.62
N ALA A 288 -2.76 -23.92 -6.90
CA ALA A 288 -1.78 -23.64 -7.96
C ALA A 288 -1.18 -22.22 -7.89
N PHE A 289 -1.88 -21.30 -7.24
CA PHE A 289 -1.42 -19.93 -7.01
C PHE A 289 -0.35 -19.90 -5.91
N ASP A 290 -0.53 -20.68 -4.85
CA ASP A 290 0.41 -20.80 -3.73
C ASP A 290 1.72 -21.49 -4.13
N ASP A 291 1.65 -22.53 -4.97
CA ASP A 291 2.85 -23.20 -5.52
C ASP A 291 3.66 -22.25 -6.41
N TYR A 292 2.98 -21.38 -7.17
CA TYR A 292 3.63 -20.41 -8.04
C TYR A 292 4.23 -19.24 -7.25
N LEU A 293 3.52 -18.72 -6.25
CA LEU A 293 4.07 -17.75 -5.30
C LEU A 293 5.29 -18.32 -4.58
N THR A 294 5.26 -19.59 -4.18
CA THR A 294 6.39 -20.29 -3.57
C THR A 294 7.58 -20.38 -4.52
N SER A 295 7.36 -20.68 -5.81
CA SER A 295 8.42 -20.71 -6.83
C SER A 295 9.06 -19.35 -7.11
N LEU A 296 8.35 -18.27 -6.83
CA LEU A 296 8.80 -16.88 -6.99
C LEU A 296 9.46 -16.32 -5.72
N GLY A 297 9.62 -17.13 -4.67
CA GLY A 297 10.20 -16.71 -3.39
C GLY A 297 9.19 -16.08 -2.42
N PHE A 298 7.90 -16.18 -2.74
CA PHE A 298 6.78 -15.62 -1.98
C PHE A 298 5.94 -16.70 -1.28
N GLY A 299 6.51 -17.87 -0.93
CA GLY A 299 5.78 -18.97 -0.25
C GLY A 299 5.91 -18.96 1.28
N PRO A 300 4.87 -19.36 2.06
CA PRO A 300 4.72 -19.10 3.51
C PRO A 300 5.84 -19.61 4.43
N ASN A 301 6.83 -20.31 3.88
CA ASN A 301 7.95 -20.89 4.61
C ASN A 301 9.23 -20.02 4.67
N THR A 302 9.23 -18.80 4.14
CA THR A 302 10.44 -17.93 4.12
C THR A 302 10.77 -17.26 5.46
N LEU A 303 9.93 -17.38 6.51
CA LEU A 303 10.12 -16.70 7.80
C LEU A 303 10.30 -17.62 9.02
N THR A 304 10.61 -18.91 8.81
CA THR A 304 11.03 -19.75 9.95
C THR A 304 12.55 -19.62 10.18
N PRO A 305 13.02 -19.33 11.41
CA PRO A 305 14.45 -19.34 11.69
C PRO A 305 14.99 -20.76 11.52
N GLU A 306 16.05 -20.83 10.72
CA GLU A 306 16.86 -21.99 10.36
C GLU A 306 16.81 -23.19 11.34
N THR A 307 16.39 -24.33 10.80
CA THR A 307 17.15 -25.56 11.01
C THR A 307 17.58 -26.06 9.63
N ALA A 308 18.89 -25.96 9.40
CA ALA A 308 19.56 -26.43 8.19
C ALA A 308 19.18 -27.86 7.82
N GLU A 309 18.91 -28.11 6.54
CA GLU A 309 19.73 -28.98 5.69
C GLU A 309 19.22 -29.05 4.23
N SER A 310 20.19 -29.16 3.32
CA SER A 310 20.09 -29.50 1.89
C SER A 310 19.83 -28.37 0.86
N SER A 311 20.93 -27.75 0.44
CA SER A 311 21.39 -27.68 -0.96
C SER A 311 20.35 -27.54 -2.08
N ASN A 312 20.38 -26.40 -2.79
CA ASN A 312 20.83 -26.40 -4.19
C ASN A 312 21.17 -25.00 -4.68
N ASN A 313 22.40 -24.88 -5.17
CA ASN A 313 22.94 -23.74 -5.90
C ASN A 313 22.31 -23.70 -7.30
N THR A 314 21.60 -22.64 -7.68
CA THR A 314 21.28 -22.36 -9.08
C THR A 314 21.86 -21.01 -9.48
N ASN A 315 23.07 -21.08 -10.06
CA ASN A 315 23.69 -19.97 -10.77
C ASN A 315 22.85 -19.68 -12.04
N PHE A 316 22.20 -18.53 -12.09
CA PHE A 316 21.52 -18.03 -13.29
C PHE A 316 22.54 -17.37 -14.22
N ASN A 317 23.25 -18.16 -15.05
CA ASN A 317 24.00 -17.67 -16.21
C ASN A 317 24.42 -18.81 -17.16
N ASP A 318 23.47 -19.61 -17.64
CA ASP A 318 23.72 -20.56 -18.74
C ASP A 318 22.78 -20.27 -19.94
N PRO A 319 23.28 -19.98 -21.15
CA PRO A 319 22.45 -19.57 -22.29
C PRO A 319 21.74 -20.71 -23.05
N ASN A 320 21.81 -21.96 -22.58
CA ASN A 320 21.33 -23.13 -23.34
C ASN A 320 20.45 -24.09 -22.51
N GLU A 321 19.18 -23.76 -22.21
CA GLU A 321 18.05 -24.73 -22.15
C GLU A 321 16.67 -24.03 -21.99
N PRO A 322 15.50 -24.71 -22.20
CA PRO A 322 14.53 -24.33 -23.21
C PRO A 322 13.28 -23.60 -22.65
N SER A 323 12.46 -23.13 -23.60
CA SER A 323 11.18 -22.46 -23.46
C SER A 323 10.30 -22.99 -22.31
N ILE A 324 9.74 -22.06 -21.54
CA ILE A 324 8.72 -22.28 -20.49
C ILE A 324 7.68 -23.32 -20.96
N PRO A 325 7.41 -24.41 -20.22
CA PRO A 325 6.46 -25.42 -20.67
C PRO A 325 5.02 -24.89 -20.69
N ALA A 326 4.28 -25.23 -21.74
CA ALA A 326 2.85 -24.96 -21.85
C ALA A 326 2.06 -25.73 -20.78
N PHE A 327 1.19 -25.02 -20.07
CA PHE A 327 0.35 -25.54 -18.98
C PHE A 327 -0.73 -26.51 -19.50
N GLN A 328 -0.92 -27.64 -18.80
CA GLN A 328 -2.04 -28.56 -18.98
C GLN A 328 -2.62 -28.90 -17.60
N MET A 329 -3.89 -28.56 -17.35
CA MET A 329 -4.53 -28.70 -16.02
C MET A 329 -5.23 -30.06 -15.84
N PRO A 330 -5.10 -30.71 -14.66
CA PRO A 330 -5.94 -31.83 -14.25
C PRO A 330 -7.27 -31.38 -13.59
N PRO A 331 -8.33 -32.22 -13.61
CA PRO A 331 -9.64 -31.87 -13.06
C PRO A 331 -9.89 -32.54 -11.70
N GLU A 332 -10.12 -31.77 -10.62
CA GLU A 332 -11.03 -32.15 -9.51
C GLU A 332 -11.24 -31.01 -8.47
N MET A 333 -12.53 -30.66 -8.25
CA MET A 333 -13.25 -30.15 -7.03
C MET A 333 -12.77 -28.87 -6.30
N MET A 334 -13.58 -28.03 -5.63
CA MET A 334 -15.02 -27.70 -5.55
C MET A 334 -15.12 -26.44 -4.64
N GLU A 335 -16.00 -25.49 -4.99
CA GLU A 335 -16.50 -24.36 -4.17
C GLU A 335 -15.57 -23.74 -3.10
N THR A 336 -14.80 -22.74 -3.49
CA THR A 336 -14.37 -21.66 -2.57
C THR A 336 -15.16 -20.40 -2.87
N ASP A 337 -15.91 -19.96 -1.87
CA ASP A 337 -16.49 -18.63 -1.83
C ASP A 337 -15.33 -17.61 -1.92
N LEU A 338 -15.39 -16.72 -2.92
CA LEU A 338 -14.41 -15.62 -3.05
C LEU A 338 -14.61 -14.57 -1.96
N SER A 339 -15.55 -14.77 -1.04
CA SER A 339 -15.61 -14.06 0.24
C SER A 339 -14.46 -14.49 1.16
N HIS A 340 -13.22 -14.28 0.70
CA HIS A 340 -12.08 -14.15 1.61
C HIS A 340 -12.50 -13.13 2.66
N THR A 341 -12.55 -13.55 3.93
CA THR A 341 -12.96 -12.64 4.98
C THR A 341 -12.00 -11.45 4.99
N LEU A 342 -12.45 -10.27 5.42
CA LEU A 342 -11.59 -9.08 5.48
C LEU A 342 -10.28 -9.37 6.23
N GLY A 343 -10.32 -10.28 7.21
CA GLY A 343 -9.16 -10.80 7.93
C GLY A 343 -8.22 -11.59 7.03
N ASP A 344 -8.72 -12.60 6.31
CA ASP A 344 -7.90 -13.45 5.43
C ASP A 344 -7.18 -12.61 4.35
N TRP A 345 -7.90 -11.70 3.69
CA TRP A 345 -7.29 -10.82 2.69
C TRP A 345 -6.24 -9.86 3.28
N PHE A 346 -6.47 -9.33 4.47
CA PHE A 346 -5.50 -8.42 5.10
C PHE A 346 -4.24 -9.18 5.54
N LEU A 347 -4.37 -10.43 5.98
CA LEU A 347 -3.26 -11.32 6.28
C LEU A 347 -2.48 -11.70 5.00
N ASP A 348 -3.16 -11.96 3.89
CA ASP A 348 -2.51 -12.23 2.60
C ASP A 348 -1.73 -10.99 2.10
N ASN A 349 -2.27 -9.79 2.31
CA ASN A 349 -1.59 -8.54 1.99
C ASN A 349 -0.40 -8.27 2.94
N GLN A 350 -0.56 -8.53 4.24
CA GLN A 350 0.54 -8.48 5.22
C GLN A 350 1.68 -9.42 4.82
N TYR A 351 1.32 -10.63 4.40
CA TYR A 351 2.28 -11.62 3.96
C TYR A 351 3.05 -11.14 2.72
N MET A 352 2.35 -10.60 1.71
CA MET A 352 3.00 -10.00 0.53
C MET A 352 3.87 -8.78 0.86
N MET A 353 3.46 -7.92 1.81
CA MET A 353 4.28 -6.79 2.24
C MET A 353 5.50 -7.24 3.06
N GLY A 354 5.36 -8.25 3.93
CA GLY A 354 6.48 -8.81 4.69
C GLY A 354 7.56 -9.47 3.82
N LEU A 355 7.21 -9.88 2.59
CA LEU A 355 8.17 -10.38 1.60
C LEU A 355 9.03 -9.25 0.99
N LEU A 356 8.66 -7.99 1.20
CA LEU A 356 9.43 -6.80 0.78
C LEU A 356 10.34 -6.26 1.89
N ASP A 357 10.26 -6.80 3.12
CA ASP A 357 10.91 -6.25 4.32
C ASP A 357 12.44 -6.46 4.39
N SER A 358 13.08 -7.15 3.42
CA SER A 358 14.54 -7.37 3.50
C SER A 358 15.38 -6.08 3.40
N ASP A 359 14.77 -4.98 2.93
CA ASP A 359 15.46 -3.70 2.69
C ASP A 359 14.89 -2.50 3.48
N LEU A 360 13.85 -2.68 4.32
CA LEU A 360 13.15 -1.59 5.03
C LEU A 360 13.72 -1.23 6.41
#